data_AF-A0A670I200-F1
#
_entry.id   AF-A0A670I200-F1
#
_cell.length_a   1.000
_cell.length_b   1.000
_cell.length_c   1.000
_cell.angle_alpha   90.00
_cell.angle_beta   90.00
_cell.angle_gamma   90.00
#
_symmetry.space_group_name_H-M   'P 1'
#
loop_
_entity.id
_entity.type
_entity.pdbx_description
1 polymer ?
#
loop_
_entity_poly.entity_id
_entity_poly.type
_entity_poly.pdbx_seq_one_letter_code
_entity_poly.pdbx_strand_id
1 'polypeptide(L)'
;MERPDEQEESQEVGPPLLTPLSEDADIQNIPPWSAETSTNLVPQYALAVLQANLWPGAYAFAIGRRFDNIYIGWGHKYSAENFSPQLPPLVQTEYLSGPEITETTDPTVEEEMALKAAQEEALAAEEMEEMDEEEDEEDDD
;
A
#
# COMPACT_ATOMS: atom_id res chain seq x y z
N MET A 1 4.51 -15.33 4.46
CA MET A 1 3.90 -14.46 3.44
C MET A 1 4.17 -13.04 3.87
N GLU A 2 5.14 -12.41 3.21
CA GLU A 2 5.46 -11.00 3.43
C GLU A 2 4.23 -10.21 2.98
N ARG A 3 3.65 -9.40 3.88
CA ARG A 3 2.58 -8.48 3.49
C ARG A 3 3.14 -7.64 2.34
N PRO A 4 2.43 -7.45 1.22
CA PRO A 4 2.89 -6.49 0.23
C PRO A 4 3.09 -5.20 1.00
N ASP A 5 4.32 -4.67 0.96
CA ASP A 5 4.70 -3.43 1.62
C ASP A 5 3.52 -2.47 1.48
N GLU A 6 2.79 -2.25 2.59
CA GLU A 6 2.10 -1.01 2.79
C GLU A 6 3.21 -0.02 2.52
N GLN A 7 3.20 0.62 1.35
CA GLN A 7 4.11 1.71 1.06
C GLN A 7 3.92 2.61 2.27
N GLU A 8 4.88 2.61 3.19
CA GLU A 8 4.90 3.53 4.29
C GLU A 8 4.87 4.86 3.56
N GLU A 9 3.69 5.49 3.50
CA GLU A 9 3.51 6.79 2.89
C GLU A 9 4.33 7.72 3.75
N SER A 10 5.63 7.79 3.42
CA SER A 10 6.61 8.58 4.13
C SER A 10 6.03 9.97 4.18
N GLN A 11 5.93 10.54 5.37
CA GLN A 11 5.31 11.85 5.57
C GLN A 11 5.85 12.82 4.52
N GLU A 12 5.01 13.25 3.59
CA GLU A 12 5.42 14.20 2.57
C GLU A 12 5.77 15.52 3.24
N VAL A 13 7.02 15.94 3.13
CA VAL A 13 7.47 17.25 3.61
C VAL A 13 7.63 18.17 2.41
N GLY A 14 6.74 19.15 2.32
CA GLY A 14 6.80 20.17 1.27
C GLY A 14 7.91 21.22 1.50
N PRO A 15 8.21 22.04 0.49
CA PRO A 15 9.13 23.16 0.62
C PRO A 15 8.60 24.21 1.61
N PRO A 16 9.47 25.05 2.19
CA PRO A 16 9.06 26.09 3.13
C PRO A 16 8.15 27.15 2.49
N LEU A 17 7.42 27.90 3.31
CA LEU A 17 6.64 29.04 2.82
C LEU A 17 7.56 30.08 2.17
N LEU A 18 7.06 30.71 1.10
CA LEU A 18 7.79 31.73 0.33
C LEU A 18 9.03 31.19 -0.40
N THR A 19 9.03 29.90 -0.74
CA THR A 19 10.01 29.32 -1.68
C THR A 19 9.92 30.03 -3.03
N PRO A 20 11.06 30.45 -3.62
CA PRO A 20 11.06 31.16 -4.89
C PRO A 20 10.72 30.21 -6.06
N LEU A 21 10.05 30.76 -7.08
CA LEU A 21 9.65 30.01 -8.29
C LEU A 21 10.83 29.43 -9.09
N SER A 22 12.05 29.89 -8.85
CA SER A 22 13.27 29.34 -9.46
C SER A 22 13.63 27.94 -8.93
N GLU A 23 13.05 27.54 -7.79
CA GLU A 23 13.24 26.21 -7.19
C GLU A 23 12.11 25.24 -7.57
N ASP A 24 11.13 25.68 -8.37
CA ASP A 24 10.07 24.81 -8.86
C ASP A 24 10.65 23.74 -9.81
N ALA A 25 10.04 22.55 -9.79
CA ALA A 25 10.48 21.43 -10.61
C ALA A 25 10.16 21.62 -12.10
N ASP A 26 11.09 21.18 -12.96
CA ASP A 26 10.92 21.19 -14.41
C ASP A 26 9.85 20.20 -14.88
N ILE A 27 9.20 20.55 -15.98
CA ILE A 27 8.19 19.76 -16.66
C ILE A 27 8.84 19.07 -17.86
N GLN A 28 9.37 17.86 -17.67
CA GLN A 28 10.01 17.10 -18.77
C GLN A 28 11.08 17.92 -19.53
N ASN A 29 11.95 18.61 -18.78
CA ASN A 29 13.00 19.53 -19.27
C ASN A 29 12.50 20.90 -19.78
N ILE A 30 11.25 21.24 -19.53
CA ILE A 30 10.69 22.59 -19.76
C ILE A 30 10.64 23.29 -18.40
N PRO A 31 11.13 24.54 -18.28
CA PRO A 31 11.03 25.27 -17.02
C PRO A 31 9.56 25.44 -16.59
N PRO A 32 9.25 25.46 -15.29
CA PRO A 32 7.88 25.58 -14.79
C PRO A 32 7.24 26.94 -15.11
N TRP A 33 8.08 27.97 -15.31
CA TRP A 33 7.66 29.34 -15.57
C TRP A 33 8.39 29.93 -16.77
N SER A 34 7.66 30.67 -17.60
CA SER A 34 8.20 31.51 -18.68
C SER A 34 8.11 32.98 -18.28
N ALA A 35 9.20 33.72 -18.41
CA ALA A 35 9.27 35.14 -18.07
C ALA A 35 9.35 36.01 -19.33
N GLU A 36 8.45 36.97 -19.45
CA GLU A 36 8.39 37.91 -20.58
C GLU A 36 8.12 39.34 -20.09
N THR A 37 8.47 40.32 -20.93
CA THR A 37 8.10 41.72 -20.73
C THR A 37 6.96 42.09 -21.66
N SER A 38 5.99 42.89 -21.20
CA SER A 38 4.84 43.28 -22.04
C SER A 38 5.22 44.10 -23.28
N THR A 39 6.35 44.81 -23.26
CA THR A 39 6.85 45.56 -24.41
C THR A 39 8.36 45.77 -24.35
N ASN A 40 9.01 45.73 -25.52
CA ASN A 40 10.41 46.08 -25.70
C ASN A 40 10.61 47.52 -26.22
N LEU A 41 9.53 48.20 -26.60
CA LEU A 41 9.60 49.54 -27.24
C LEU A 41 9.76 50.65 -26.21
N VAL A 42 9.12 50.51 -25.04
CA VAL A 42 9.17 51.51 -23.96
C VAL A 42 9.45 50.80 -22.62
N PRO A 43 10.70 50.36 -22.38
CA PRO A 43 11.04 49.51 -21.23
C PRO A 43 10.71 50.14 -19.87
N GLN A 44 10.72 51.47 -19.76
CA GLN A 44 10.41 52.17 -18.51
C GLN A 44 8.96 51.98 -18.04
N TYR A 45 8.05 51.55 -18.92
CA TYR A 45 6.65 51.25 -18.60
C TYR A 45 6.27 49.80 -18.87
N ALA A 46 7.25 48.93 -19.13
CA ALA A 46 7.01 47.52 -19.35
C ALA A 46 6.56 46.82 -18.05
N LEU A 47 5.62 45.89 -18.19
CA LEU A 47 5.20 44.98 -17.14
C LEU A 47 6.10 43.74 -17.21
N ALA A 48 6.54 43.24 -16.06
CA ALA A 48 7.08 41.88 -15.97
C ALA A 48 5.92 40.91 -15.91
N VAL A 49 5.93 39.88 -16.76
CA VAL A 49 4.90 38.85 -16.85
C VAL A 49 5.56 37.49 -16.68
N LEU A 50 4.99 36.68 -15.80
CA LEU A 50 5.32 35.28 -15.62
C LEU A 50 4.12 34.44 -16.04
N GLN A 51 4.35 33.44 -16.87
CA GLN A 51 3.35 32.48 -17.31
C GLN A 51 3.71 31.11 -16.73
N ALA A 52 2.76 30.43 -16.08
CA ALA A 52 2.98 29.05 -15.64
C ALA A 52 2.85 28.10 -16.82
N ASN A 53 3.89 27.32 -17.07
CA ASN A 53 3.88 26.31 -18.14
C ASN A 53 3.13 25.04 -17.69
N LEU A 54 3.10 24.76 -16.37
CA LEU A 54 2.39 23.60 -15.82
C LEU A 54 0.87 23.78 -15.81
N TRP A 55 0.40 25.03 -15.67
CA TRP A 55 -1.01 25.38 -15.67
C TRP A 55 -1.27 26.46 -16.73
N PRO A 56 -1.42 26.07 -18.00
CA PRO A 56 -1.66 27.00 -19.09
C PRO A 56 -2.88 27.88 -18.80
N GLY A 57 -2.67 29.19 -18.83
CA GLY A 57 -3.68 30.18 -18.43
C GLY A 57 -3.41 30.87 -17.09
N ALA A 58 -2.46 30.38 -16.29
CA ALA A 58 -2.00 31.07 -15.08
C ALA A 58 -0.93 32.10 -15.42
N TYR A 59 -1.16 33.34 -14.99
CA TYR A 59 -0.25 34.46 -15.16
C TYR A 59 -0.05 35.19 -13.84
N ALA A 60 1.18 35.64 -13.61
CA ALA A 60 1.52 36.63 -12.60
C ALA A 60 2.15 37.83 -13.31
N PHE A 61 1.83 39.05 -12.89
CA PHE A 61 2.42 40.24 -13.49
C PHE A 61 2.72 41.29 -12.44
N ALA A 62 3.72 42.12 -12.72
CA ALA A 62 4.15 43.17 -11.80
C ALA A 62 4.63 44.44 -12.53
N ILE A 63 4.37 45.59 -11.89
CA ILE A 63 4.96 46.89 -12.23
C ILE A 63 5.19 47.71 -10.95
N GLY A 64 6.45 47.99 -10.65
CA GLY A 64 6.84 48.69 -9.44
C GLY A 64 6.37 47.97 -8.17
N ARG A 65 5.41 48.55 -7.44
CA ARG A 65 4.84 47.99 -6.19
C ARG A 65 3.50 47.29 -6.38
N ARG A 66 2.98 47.23 -7.61
CA ARG A 66 1.72 46.57 -7.93
C ARG A 66 2.03 45.23 -8.58
N PHE A 67 1.37 44.18 -8.10
CA PHE A 67 1.43 42.85 -8.68
C PHE A 67 0.07 42.18 -8.49
N ASP A 68 -0.27 41.28 -9.41
CA ASP A 68 -1.47 40.46 -9.32
C ASP A 68 -1.25 39.12 -10.03
N ASN A 69 -2.08 38.15 -9.66
CA ASN A 69 -2.08 36.81 -10.22
C ASN A 69 -3.48 36.51 -10.77
N ILE A 70 -3.54 35.94 -11.97
CA ILE A 70 -4.80 35.65 -12.66
C ILE A 70 -4.73 34.29 -13.34
N TYR A 71 -5.84 33.54 -13.28
CA TYR A 71 -6.01 32.31 -14.04
C TYR A 71 -7.15 32.46 -15.03
N ILE A 72 -6.87 32.22 -16.32
CA ILE A 72 -7.85 32.17 -17.39
C ILE A 72 -7.55 30.92 -18.24
N GLY A 73 -8.28 29.84 -17.98
CA GLY A 73 -8.04 28.58 -18.67
C GLY A 73 -9.06 27.51 -18.31
N TRP A 74 -8.80 26.29 -18.78
CA TRP A 74 -9.72 25.15 -18.71
C TRP A 74 -9.64 24.35 -17.41
N GLY A 75 -8.73 24.69 -16.49
CA GLY A 75 -8.43 23.89 -15.31
C GLY A 75 -7.68 22.59 -15.63
N HIS A 76 -7.05 22.50 -16.80
CA HIS A 76 -6.26 21.33 -17.20
C HIS A 76 -4.78 21.55 -16.94
N LYS A 77 -4.19 20.66 -16.12
CA LYS A 77 -2.75 20.57 -15.91
C LYS A 77 -2.09 20.18 -17.22
N TYR A 78 -1.04 20.89 -17.61
CA TYR A 78 -0.21 20.48 -18.73
C TYR A 78 0.47 19.16 -18.40
N SER A 79 0.33 18.22 -19.32
CA SER A 79 1.00 16.92 -19.32
C SER A 79 1.44 16.68 -20.75
N ALA A 80 2.70 16.30 -20.96
CA ALA A 80 3.12 15.86 -22.29
C ALA A 80 2.60 14.45 -22.61
N GLU A 81 2.26 13.68 -21.58
CA GLU A 81 1.64 12.38 -21.73
C GLU A 81 0.13 12.53 -21.94
N ASN A 82 -0.41 11.73 -22.86
CA ASN A 82 -1.84 11.63 -23.07
C ASN A 82 -2.51 11.00 -21.84
N PHE A 83 -3.74 11.43 -21.58
CA PHE A 83 -4.56 10.83 -20.54
C PHE A 83 -4.71 9.33 -20.79
N SER A 84 -4.16 8.53 -19.88
CA SER A 84 -4.36 7.09 -19.84
C SER A 84 -5.34 6.78 -18.72
N PRO A 85 -6.54 6.24 -19.04
CA PRO A 85 -7.51 5.90 -18.01
C PRO A 85 -6.93 4.86 -17.06
N GLN A 86 -7.34 4.92 -15.79
CA GLN A 86 -6.88 3.95 -14.80
C GLN A 86 -7.32 2.54 -15.20
N LEU A 87 -6.39 1.59 -15.09
CA LEU A 87 -6.69 0.18 -15.30
C LEU A 87 -7.67 -0.31 -14.23
N PRO A 88 -8.53 -1.29 -14.54
CA PRO A 88 -9.35 -1.92 -13.52
C PRO A 88 -8.45 -2.48 -12.39
N PRO A 89 -8.97 -2.53 -11.15
CA PRO A 89 -8.21 -3.07 -10.03
C PRO A 89 -7.81 -4.52 -10.30
N LEU A 90 -6.70 -4.94 -9.71
CA LEU A 90 -6.26 -6.33 -9.77
C LEU A 90 -7.36 -7.24 -9.22
N VAL A 91 -7.54 -8.39 -9.86
CA VAL A 91 -8.44 -9.43 -9.37
C VAL A 91 -7.95 -9.91 -8.01
N GLN A 92 -8.88 -10.24 -7.12
CA GLN A 92 -8.54 -10.79 -5.81
C GLN A 92 -7.93 -12.19 -6.00
N THR A 93 -6.91 -12.49 -5.20
CA THR A 93 -6.30 -13.83 -5.17
C THR A 93 -7.26 -14.81 -4.51
N GLU A 94 -7.25 -16.05 -4.99
CA GLU A 94 -7.99 -17.14 -4.35
C GLU A 94 -7.48 -17.41 -2.94
N TYR A 95 -8.31 -18.08 -2.13
CA TYR A 95 -7.92 -18.51 -0.80
C TYR A 95 -6.75 -19.49 -0.88
N LEU A 96 -5.74 -19.30 -0.03
CA LEU A 96 -4.57 -20.17 -0.02
C LEU A 96 -4.98 -21.57 0.43
N SER A 97 -4.53 -22.59 -0.30
CA SER A 97 -4.70 -23.98 0.13
C SER A 97 -3.91 -24.21 1.42
N GLY A 98 -4.65 -24.30 2.53
CA GLY A 98 -4.14 -24.61 3.86
C GLY A 98 -4.71 -25.92 4.39
N PRO A 99 -4.24 -26.37 5.57
CA PRO A 99 -4.73 -27.59 6.22
C PRO A 99 -6.23 -27.53 6.56
N GLU A 100 -6.83 -26.34 6.63
CA GLU A 100 -8.28 -26.16 6.80
C GLU A 100 -9.10 -26.69 5.61
N ILE A 101 -8.53 -26.68 4.40
CA ILE A 101 -9.21 -27.11 3.17
C ILE A 101 -8.52 -28.30 2.49
N THR A 102 -7.40 -28.78 3.05
CA THR A 102 -6.62 -29.88 2.48
C THR A 102 -6.98 -31.15 3.25
N GLU A 103 -7.59 -32.11 2.56
CA GLU A 103 -7.89 -33.43 3.12
C GLU A 103 -6.61 -34.11 3.61
N THR A 104 -6.61 -34.55 4.87
CA THR A 104 -5.56 -35.38 5.44
C THR A 104 -5.74 -36.82 4.98
N THR A 105 -4.64 -37.53 4.75
CA THR A 105 -4.69 -38.95 4.38
C THR A 105 -5.28 -39.77 5.52
N ASP A 106 -6.23 -40.66 5.19
CA ASP A 106 -6.76 -41.63 6.14
C ASP A 106 -5.63 -42.57 6.65
N PRO A 107 -5.68 -43.00 7.92
CA PRO A 107 -4.71 -43.94 8.47
C PRO A 107 -4.73 -45.26 7.69
N THR A 108 -3.59 -45.97 7.65
CA THR A 108 -3.55 -47.27 6.97
C THR A 108 -4.14 -48.37 7.85
N VAL A 109 -4.56 -49.48 7.23
CA VAL A 109 -5.14 -50.64 7.93
C VAL A 109 -4.16 -51.22 8.98
N GLU A 110 -2.86 -51.20 8.67
CA GLU A 110 -1.82 -51.66 9.60
C GLU A 110 -1.72 -50.75 10.83
N GLU A 111 -1.81 -49.44 10.65
CA GLU A 111 -1.78 -48.45 11.74
C GLU A 111 -3.02 -48.58 12.63
N GLU A 112 -4.20 -48.78 12.05
CA GLU A 112 -5.44 -49.03 12.80
C GLU A 112 -5.39 -50.32 13.62
N MET A 113 -4.85 -51.41 13.04
CA MET A 113 -4.68 -52.67 13.78
C MET A 113 -3.68 -52.54 14.92
N ALA A 114 -2.58 -51.81 14.71
CA ALA A 114 -1.59 -51.56 15.75
C ALA A 114 -2.18 -50.72 16.91
N LEU A 115 -2.96 -49.69 16.59
CA LEU A 115 -3.67 -48.88 17.59
C LEU A 115 -4.67 -49.72 18.38
N LYS A 116 -5.43 -50.58 17.70
CA LYS A 116 -6.41 -51.47 18.33
C LYS A 116 -5.75 -52.46 19.30
N ALA A 117 -4.64 -53.07 18.88
CA ALA A 117 -3.89 -53.99 19.73
C ALA A 117 -3.31 -53.29 20.96
N ALA A 118 -2.76 -52.07 20.78
CA ALA A 118 -2.25 -51.28 21.89
C ALA A 118 -3.35 -50.85 22.88
N GLN A 119 -4.55 -50.53 22.38
CA GLN A 119 -5.71 -50.26 23.25
C GLN A 119 -6.15 -51.50 24.03
N GLU A 120 -6.21 -52.67 23.40
CA GLU A 120 -6.60 -53.92 24.05
C GLU A 120 -5.59 -54.35 25.12
N GLU A 121 -4.30 -54.18 24.85
CA GLU A 121 -3.24 -54.43 25.83
C GLU A 121 -3.30 -53.46 27.02
N ALA A 122 -3.54 -52.17 26.78
CA ALA A 122 -3.69 -51.18 27.85
C ALA A 122 -4.91 -51.47 28.73
N LEU A 123 -6.04 -51.88 28.13
CA LEU A 123 -7.28 -52.18 28.84
C LEU A 123 -7.15 -53.48 29.65
N ALA A 124 -6.46 -54.50 29.10
CA ALA A 124 -6.16 -55.72 29.83
C ALA A 124 -5.20 -55.48 31.01
N ALA A 125 -4.25 -54.55 30.87
CA ALA A 125 -3.37 -54.15 31.97
C ALA A 125 -4.15 -53.41 33.08
N GLU A 126 -5.05 -52.49 32.70
CA GLU A 126 -5.92 -51.77 33.65
C GLU A 126 -6.89 -52.73 34.38
N GLU A 127 -7.49 -53.69 33.69
CA GLU A 127 -8.38 -54.70 34.30
C GLU A 127 -7.64 -55.64 35.26
N MET A 128 -6.36 -55.94 34.99
CA MET A 128 -5.50 -56.68 35.92
C MET A 128 -5.10 -55.83 37.13
N GLU A 129 -4.81 -54.54 36.96
CA GLU A 129 -4.53 -53.64 38.09
C GLU A 129 -5.79 -53.44 38.97
N GLU A 130 -6.99 -53.35 38.40
CA GLU A 130 -8.25 -53.23 39.15
C GLU A 130 -8.60 -54.51 39.92
N MET A 131 -8.32 -55.70 39.36
CA MET A 131 -8.44 -56.98 40.09
C MET A 131 -7.44 -57.12 41.24
N ASP A 132 -6.20 -56.65 41.07
CA ASP A 132 -5.19 -56.66 42.15
C ASP A 132 -5.56 -55.65 43.28
N GLU A 133 -6.21 -54.52 42.97
CA GLU A 133 -6.71 -53.57 43.98
C GLU A 133 -7.96 -54.09 44.74
N GLU A 134 -8.83 -54.91 44.12
CA GLU A 134 -9.99 -55.53 44.79
C GLU A 134 -9.61 -56.74 45.67
N GLU A 135 -8.50 -57.45 45.41
CA GLU A 135 -8.02 -58.56 46.27
C GLU A 135 -7.32 -58.09 47.56
N ASP A 136 -6.83 -56.84 47.64
CA ASP A 136 -6.19 -56.27 48.83
C ASP A 136 -7.18 -55.65 49.86
N GLU A 137 -8.49 -55.59 49.57
CA GLU A 137 -9.54 -55.15 50.51
C GLU A 137 -10.25 -56.29 51.29
N GLU A 138 -9.93 -57.58 51.04
CA GLU A 138 -10.57 -58.74 51.71
C GLU A 138 -9.78 -59.34 52.90
N ASP A 139 -8.69 -58.73 53.37
CA ASP A 139 -7.80 -59.31 54.41
C ASP A 139 -7.69 -58.46 55.70
N ASP A 140 -8.80 -57.94 56.23
CA ASP A 140 -8.88 -57.29 57.56
C ASP A 140 -10.15 -57.74 58.35
N ASP A 141 -10.10 -58.97 58.91
CA ASP A 141 -11.07 -59.53 59.89
C ASP A 141 -10.34 -60.10 61.13
#